data_AF-A0AAN8J484-F1
#
_entry.id   AF-A0AAN8J484-F1
#
_cell.length_a   1.000
_cell.length_b   1.000
_cell.length_c   1.000
_cell.angle_alpha   90.00
_cell.angle_beta   90.00
_cell.angle_gamma   90.00
#
_symmetry.space_group_name_H-M   'P 1'
#
loop_
_entity.id
_entity.type
_entity.pdbx_description
1 polymer ?
#
loop_
_entity_poly.entity_id
_entity_poly.type
_entity_poly.pdbx_seq_one_letter_code
_entity_poly.pdbx_strand_id
1 'polypeptide(L)'
;MDSDEGGRSKIPRKVQETKTQECFLCETEGGKLRQTATMQVNKRIHECAKTLCDRKLLAKLSAGDVIAQEVKYHPGCLVPLYNRERAYIKVRKQEKTQEHCKEAYPIAFSELVTYICEMKNSSDSREPSIFKLADLTKLYKQRLEQLGVNPPDVHPTRLKDRLLFHIPKLQAYCQGRDVLLAFETDIASVLSEASRYGDTIHLAKAGEIIRGDILCQKSNFSSNFHDKGLEQAVPPSLLQFVCMVEHGADIKSQLKNGASKSDFAVSQLLQYNCFAKYKEVTDVHRHSKDREPHFAVYMGMYVFAKTRKRQIIEMLHENGLSISYD
;
A
#
# COMPACT_ATOMS: atom_id res chain seq x y z
N MET A 1 33.29 -77.55 66.02
CA MET A 1 34.27 -77.47 64.93
C MET A 1 34.03 -76.14 64.23
N ASP A 2 34.24 -74.99 64.85
CA ASP A 2 35.36 -74.40 65.62
C ASP A 2 35.98 -73.26 64.81
N SER A 3 36.35 -72.22 65.55
CA SER A 3 37.21 -71.08 65.20
C SER A 3 36.49 -69.86 64.60
N ASP A 4 36.31 -68.77 65.36
CA ASP A 4 37.26 -67.66 65.63
C ASP A 4 37.12 -66.56 64.56
N GLU A 5 37.24 -65.25 64.78
CA GLU A 5 37.82 -64.46 65.85
C GLU A 5 37.33 -63.00 65.68
N GLY A 6 37.28 -62.22 66.75
CA GLY A 6 36.82 -60.83 66.73
C GLY A 6 37.81 -59.84 66.10
N GLY A 7 37.30 -58.90 65.30
CA GLY A 7 38.08 -57.79 64.72
C GLY A 7 37.46 -56.42 65.01
N ARG A 8 38.00 -55.70 65.99
CA ARG A 8 37.74 -54.27 66.25
C ARG A 8 38.06 -53.44 65.00
N SER A 9 37.05 -52.89 64.35
CA SER A 9 37.23 -51.91 63.26
C SER A 9 37.78 -50.60 63.81
N LYS A 10 39.00 -50.29 63.37
CA LYS A 10 39.68 -49.01 63.54
C LYS A 10 38.94 -47.94 62.74
N ILE A 11 38.41 -46.94 63.44
CA ILE A 11 37.92 -45.69 62.85
C ILE A 11 39.12 -44.98 62.20
N PRO A 12 39.06 -44.59 60.90
CA PRO A 12 40.15 -43.86 60.30
C PRO A 12 40.20 -42.41 60.81
N ARG A 13 41.44 -41.97 61.02
CA ARG A 13 41.93 -40.68 61.47
C ARG A 13 41.28 -39.51 60.72
N LYS A 14 40.71 -38.57 61.46
CA LYS A 14 40.35 -37.22 61.00
C LYS A 14 41.63 -36.50 60.58
N VAL A 15 41.78 -36.21 59.30
CA VAL A 15 42.85 -35.37 58.76
C VAL A 15 42.63 -33.96 59.35
N GLN A 16 43.55 -33.53 60.21
CA GLN A 16 43.65 -32.13 60.61
C GLN A 16 44.35 -31.38 59.48
N GLU A 17 43.56 -30.72 58.63
CA GLU A 17 44.08 -29.78 57.65
C GLU A 17 44.59 -28.53 58.37
N THR A 18 45.88 -28.29 58.20
CA THR A 18 46.59 -27.06 58.54
C THR A 18 45.87 -25.87 57.89
N LYS A 19 45.49 -24.87 58.70
CA LYS A 19 44.92 -23.59 58.25
C LYS A 19 45.87 -22.89 57.27
N THR A 20 45.74 -23.16 55.97
CA THR A 20 46.53 -22.52 54.92
C THR A 20 46.24 -21.01 54.89
N GLN A 21 47.30 -20.20 54.88
CA GLN A 21 47.26 -18.76 54.67
C GLN A 21 47.17 -18.44 53.16
N GLU A 22 46.32 -19.19 52.46
CA GLU A 22 46.16 -19.11 51.01
C GLU A 22 44.83 -18.47 50.65
N CYS A 23 44.81 -17.74 49.54
CA CYS A 23 43.57 -17.25 48.99
C CYS A 23 42.84 -18.34 48.23
N PHE A 24 41.60 -18.59 48.61
CA PHE A 24 40.70 -19.54 47.95
C PHE A 24 40.52 -19.35 46.45
N LEU A 25 40.57 -18.10 45.99
CA LEU A 25 40.29 -17.75 44.60
C LEU A 25 41.50 -17.90 43.68
N CYS A 26 42.72 -17.60 44.15
CA CYS A 26 43.93 -17.64 43.34
C CYS A 26 45.01 -18.63 43.81
N GLU A 27 44.80 -19.33 44.93
CA GLU A 27 45.70 -20.36 45.47
C GLU A 27 47.11 -19.85 45.80
N THR A 28 47.29 -18.54 45.99
CA THR A 28 48.58 -17.96 46.38
C THR A 28 48.60 -17.55 47.84
N GLU A 29 49.72 -17.78 48.50
CA GLU A 29 50.04 -17.29 49.84
C GLU A 29 50.38 -15.78 49.86
N GLY A 30 50.19 -15.14 51.02
CA GLY A 30 50.61 -13.75 51.26
C GLY A 30 49.55 -12.69 50.92
N GLY A 31 49.76 -11.44 51.37
CA GLY A 31 48.83 -10.32 51.17
C GLY A 31 47.69 -10.23 52.21
N LYS A 32 46.87 -9.19 52.12
CA LYS A 32 45.77 -8.94 53.07
C LYS A 32 44.57 -9.85 52.76
N LEU A 33 44.53 -11.01 53.40
CA LEU A 33 43.42 -11.96 53.33
C LEU A 33 42.23 -11.51 54.19
N ARG A 34 41.01 -11.66 53.66
CA ARG A 34 39.77 -11.53 54.43
C ARG A 34 39.12 -12.89 54.58
N GLN A 35 38.62 -13.19 55.77
CA GLN A 35 37.82 -14.38 56.01
C GLN A 35 36.39 -14.15 55.55
N THR A 36 35.79 -15.18 54.98
CA THR A 36 34.39 -15.17 54.54
C THR A 36 33.49 -15.29 55.76
N ALA A 37 33.02 -14.16 56.29
CA ALA A 37 32.22 -14.10 57.51
C ALA A 37 30.72 -13.86 57.27
N THR A 38 30.30 -13.61 56.02
CA THR A 38 28.91 -13.24 55.71
C THR A 38 28.27 -14.19 54.70
N MET A 39 27.01 -14.58 54.98
CA MET A 39 26.18 -15.38 54.07
C MET A 39 26.02 -14.73 52.69
N GLN A 40 26.09 -13.41 52.60
CA GLN A 40 26.01 -12.68 51.34
C GLN A 40 27.20 -12.97 50.41
N VAL A 41 28.43 -12.96 50.95
CA VAL A 41 29.63 -13.25 50.15
C VAL A 41 29.65 -14.72 49.75
N ASN A 42 29.27 -15.63 50.67
CA ASN A 42 29.11 -17.05 50.37
C ASN A 42 28.16 -17.28 49.19
N LYS A 43 26.92 -16.79 49.29
CA LYS A 43 25.91 -16.89 48.22
C LYS A 43 26.43 -16.33 46.90
N ARG A 44 27.09 -15.17 46.93
CA ARG A 44 27.56 -14.53 45.71
C ARG A 44 28.69 -15.29 45.04
N ILE A 45 29.63 -15.87 45.79
CA ILE A 45 30.70 -16.71 45.21
C ILE A 45 30.08 -17.97 44.56
N HIS A 46 29.11 -18.62 45.20
CA HIS A 46 28.39 -19.74 44.62
C HIS A 46 27.60 -19.35 43.35
N GLU A 47 26.93 -18.20 43.35
CA GLU A 47 26.24 -17.65 42.18
C GLU A 47 27.22 -17.40 41.03
N CYS A 48 28.36 -16.75 41.28
CA CYS A 48 29.37 -16.52 40.26
C CYS A 48 29.92 -17.83 39.69
N ALA A 49 30.22 -18.81 40.55
CA ALA A 49 30.73 -20.12 40.12
C ALA A 49 29.72 -20.86 39.23
N LYS A 50 28.43 -20.83 39.60
CA LYS A 50 27.34 -21.43 38.82
C LYS A 50 27.13 -20.70 37.50
N THR A 51 27.05 -19.37 37.52
CA THR A 51 26.80 -18.53 36.34
C THR A 51 27.92 -18.67 35.30
N LEU A 52 29.18 -18.69 35.75
CA LEU A 52 30.36 -18.83 34.90
C LEU A 52 30.66 -20.28 34.49
N CYS A 53 29.94 -21.27 35.06
CA CYS A 53 30.28 -22.69 34.96
C CYS A 53 31.78 -22.96 35.27
N ASP A 54 32.34 -22.24 36.25
CA ASP A 54 33.76 -22.35 36.61
C ASP A 54 33.99 -23.66 37.36
N ARG A 55 34.41 -24.69 36.63
CA ARG A 55 34.57 -26.06 37.15
C ARG A 55 35.53 -26.13 38.33
N LYS A 56 36.59 -25.31 38.34
CA LYS A 56 37.58 -25.30 39.43
C LYS A 56 36.98 -24.70 40.69
N LEU A 57 36.29 -23.57 40.56
CA LEU A 57 35.62 -22.92 41.68
C LEU A 57 34.46 -23.78 42.22
N LEU A 58 33.67 -24.39 41.33
CA LEU A 58 32.60 -25.31 41.70
C LEU A 58 33.11 -26.55 42.43
N ALA A 59 34.25 -27.11 42.03
CA ALA A 59 34.87 -28.23 42.74
C ALA A 59 35.28 -27.83 44.16
N LYS A 60 35.93 -26.67 44.34
CA LYS A 60 36.28 -26.16 45.68
C LYS A 60 35.05 -25.96 46.58
N LEU A 61 33.97 -25.44 46.01
CA LEU A 61 32.70 -25.20 46.71
C LEU A 61 31.91 -26.49 47.03
N SER A 62 32.27 -27.63 46.43
CA SER A 62 31.64 -28.92 46.72
C SER A 62 32.05 -29.53 48.06
N ALA A 63 33.20 -29.11 48.60
CA ALA A 63 33.71 -29.59 49.88
C ALA A 63 32.94 -29.03 51.10
N GLY A 64 32.03 -28.07 50.91
CA GLY A 64 31.26 -27.41 51.98
C GLY A 64 31.15 -25.89 51.81
N ASP A 65 30.34 -25.25 52.64
CA ASP A 65 30.15 -23.79 52.64
C ASP A 65 31.47 -23.05 52.96
N VAL A 66 31.81 -22.02 52.18
CA VAL A 66 33.04 -21.22 52.40
C VAL A 66 33.07 -20.52 53.77
N ILE A 67 31.93 -20.38 54.45
CA ILE A 67 31.85 -19.88 55.83
C ILE A 67 32.23 -20.99 56.83
N ALA A 68 31.65 -22.19 56.66
CA ALA A 68 31.93 -23.33 57.53
C ALA A 68 33.37 -23.82 57.40
N GLN A 69 33.97 -23.64 56.23
CA GLN A 69 35.36 -23.93 55.94
C GLN A 69 36.33 -22.79 56.35
N GLU A 70 35.84 -21.72 56.98
CA GLU A 70 36.64 -20.55 57.40
C GLU A 70 37.51 -19.95 56.28
N VAL A 71 37.01 -20.00 55.05
CA VAL A 71 37.80 -19.73 53.85
C VAL A 71 38.25 -18.27 53.79
N LYS A 72 39.50 -18.07 53.39
CA LYS A 72 40.12 -16.76 53.22
C LYS A 72 40.30 -16.41 51.74
N TYR A 73 40.13 -15.14 51.40
CA TYR A 73 40.31 -14.64 50.04
C TYR A 73 40.97 -13.27 50.02
N HIS A 74 41.66 -12.91 48.94
CA HIS A 74 42.08 -11.54 48.71
C HIS A 74 40.89 -10.71 48.24
N PRO A 75 40.63 -9.53 48.82
CA PRO A 75 39.62 -8.60 48.31
C PRO A 75 39.84 -8.27 46.82
N GLY A 76 41.11 -8.20 46.40
CA GLY A 76 41.51 -7.97 45.02
C GLY A 76 41.22 -9.14 44.07
N CYS A 77 40.97 -10.36 44.55
CA CYS A 77 40.58 -11.51 43.72
C CYS A 77 39.05 -11.66 43.60
N LEU A 78 38.30 -11.16 44.58
CA LEU A 78 36.82 -11.20 44.55
C LEU A 78 36.26 -10.25 43.48
N VAL A 79 36.87 -9.07 43.33
CA VAL A 79 36.44 -8.06 42.33
C VAL A 79 36.56 -8.59 40.88
N PRO A 80 37.69 -9.20 40.45
CA PRO A 80 37.81 -9.87 39.15
C PRO A 80 36.77 -10.96 38.92
N LEU A 81 36.44 -11.78 39.93
CA LEU A 81 35.40 -12.80 39.81
C LEU A 81 34.04 -12.15 39.48
N TYR A 82 33.65 -11.11 40.21
CA TYR A 82 32.42 -10.37 39.97
C TYR A 82 32.43 -9.64 38.63
N ASN A 83 33.58 -9.11 38.20
CA ASN A 83 33.72 -8.47 36.89
C ASN A 83 33.57 -9.49 35.75
N ARG A 84 34.14 -10.69 35.91
CA ARG A 84 34.02 -11.78 34.94
C ARG A 84 32.58 -12.25 34.80
N GLU A 85 31.86 -12.43 35.90
CA GLU A 85 30.43 -12.75 35.88
C GLU A 85 29.61 -11.67 35.16
N ARG A 86 29.83 -10.39 35.51
CA ARG A 86 29.16 -9.26 34.85
C ARG A 86 29.41 -9.23 33.34
N ALA A 87 30.65 -9.46 32.92
CA ALA A 87 31.01 -9.53 31.51
C ALA A 87 30.32 -10.71 30.80
N TYR A 88 30.33 -11.89 31.42
CA TYR A 88 29.67 -13.09 30.88
C TYR A 88 28.15 -12.90 30.72
N ILE A 89 27.47 -12.37 31.74
CA ILE A 89 26.04 -12.08 31.66
C ILE A 89 25.73 -11.09 30.54
N LYS A 90 26.58 -10.07 30.34
CA LYS A 90 26.40 -9.08 29.28
C LYS A 90 26.48 -9.73 27.89
N VAL A 91 27.51 -10.53 27.64
CA VAL A 91 27.68 -11.25 26.36
C VAL A 91 26.50 -12.20 26.13
N ARG A 92 26.15 -13.02 27.13
CA ARG A 92 25.07 -14.00 27.00
C ARG A 92 23.68 -13.36 26.78
N LYS A 93 23.44 -12.18 27.36
CA LYS A 93 22.24 -11.39 27.08
C LYS A 93 22.23 -10.88 25.64
N GLN A 94 23.35 -10.37 25.14
CA GLN A 94 23.49 -9.92 23.75
C GLN A 94 23.27 -11.07 22.76
N GLU A 95 23.85 -12.24 23.01
CA GLU A 95 23.66 -13.44 22.20
C GLU A 95 22.18 -13.84 22.13
N LYS A 96 21.51 -13.94 23.28
CA LYS A 96 20.06 -14.26 23.34
C LYS A 96 19.20 -13.23 22.61
N THR A 97 19.49 -11.94 22.79
CA THR A 97 18.77 -10.88 22.07
C THR A 97 18.99 -10.98 20.57
N GLN A 98 20.22 -11.29 20.12
CA GLN A 98 20.55 -11.42 18.72
C GLN A 98 19.91 -12.67 18.08
N GLU A 99 19.85 -13.79 18.82
CA GLU A 99 19.20 -15.02 18.40
C GLU A 99 17.68 -14.83 18.27
N HIS A 100 17.04 -14.21 19.26
CA HIS A 100 15.63 -13.84 19.20
C HIS A 100 15.32 -12.89 18.04
N CYS A 101 16.18 -11.89 17.80
CA CYS A 101 16.03 -11.01 16.64
C CYS A 101 16.08 -11.81 15.34
N LYS A 102 16.99 -12.79 15.20
CA LYS A 102 17.10 -13.62 13.98
C LYS A 102 15.82 -14.42 13.70
N GLU A 103 15.12 -14.88 14.73
CA GLU A 103 13.85 -15.63 14.59
C GLU A 103 12.66 -14.72 14.27
N ALA A 104 12.63 -13.50 14.80
CA ALA A 104 11.54 -12.56 14.60
C ALA A 104 11.39 -12.09 13.13
N TYR A 105 12.50 -11.87 12.41
CA TYR A 105 12.46 -11.37 11.03
C TYR A 105 11.76 -12.32 10.03
N PRO A 106 12.08 -13.64 10.00
CA PRO A 106 11.35 -14.61 9.19
C PRO A 106 9.86 -14.67 9.51
N ILE A 107 9.48 -14.69 10.80
CA ILE A 107 8.08 -14.79 11.24
C ILE A 107 7.28 -13.60 10.72
N ALA A 108 7.72 -12.37 11.03
CA ALA A 108 7.05 -11.16 10.57
C ALA A 108 6.99 -11.07 9.04
N PHE A 109 8.00 -11.61 8.34
CA PHE A 109 8.03 -11.57 6.87
C PHE A 109 7.02 -12.54 6.28
N SER A 110 6.92 -13.76 6.81
CA SER A 110 5.92 -14.73 6.37
C SER A 110 4.50 -14.21 6.58
N GLU A 111 4.22 -13.57 7.72
CA GLU A 111 2.90 -12.99 7.99
C GLU A 111 2.56 -11.85 7.02
N LEU A 112 3.53 -10.99 6.69
CA LEU A 112 3.34 -9.93 5.71
C LEU A 112 3.05 -10.47 4.31
N VAL A 113 3.74 -11.55 3.90
CA VAL A 113 3.48 -12.24 2.64
C VAL A 113 2.07 -12.83 2.63
N THR A 114 1.68 -13.52 3.72
CA THR A 114 0.33 -14.07 3.88
C THR A 114 -0.73 -12.97 3.76
N TYR A 115 -0.56 -11.85 4.45
CA TYR A 115 -1.47 -10.70 4.39
C TYR A 115 -1.70 -10.19 2.96
N ILE A 116 -0.63 -10.00 2.18
CA ILE A 116 -0.73 -9.52 0.79
C ILE A 116 -1.48 -10.54 -0.08
N CYS A 117 -1.17 -11.83 0.08
CA CYS A 117 -1.81 -12.90 -0.67
C CYS A 117 -3.29 -13.08 -0.29
N GLU A 118 -3.62 -12.96 0.99
CA GLU A 118 -5.00 -13.05 1.48
C GLU A 118 -5.82 -11.86 1.00
N MET A 119 -5.28 -10.63 1.03
CA MET A 119 -5.98 -9.46 0.48
C MET A 119 -6.33 -9.62 -1.00
N LYS A 120 -5.44 -10.23 -1.80
CA LYS A 120 -5.74 -10.56 -3.19
C LYS A 120 -6.92 -11.53 -3.32
N ASN A 121 -7.04 -12.50 -2.41
CA ASN A 121 -8.03 -13.57 -2.51
C ASN A 121 -9.37 -13.22 -1.86
N SER A 122 -9.38 -12.27 -0.92
CA SER A 122 -10.57 -11.88 -0.15
C SER A 122 -11.34 -10.71 -0.78
N SER A 123 -10.82 -10.11 -1.84
CA SER A 123 -11.58 -9.19 -2.68
C SER A 123 -12.61 -9.99 -3.51
N ASP A 124 -13.78 -10.27 -2.91
CA ASP A 124 -15.00 -10.65 -3.63
C ASP A 124 -15.48 -9.52 -4.56
N SER A 125 -14.99 -8.29 -4.35
CA SER A 125 -15.10 -7.18 -5.29
C SER A 125 -14.03 -7.33 -6.39
N ARG A 126 -14.39 -6.98 -7.64
CA ARG A 126 -13.44 -6.85 -8.77
C ARG A 126 -12.40 -5.75 -8.58
N GLU A 127 -12.23 -5.23 -7.36
CA GLU A 127 -11.33 -4.14 -7.07
C GLU A 127 -9.87 -4.63 -7.00
N PRO A 128 -8.97 -3.97 -7.73
CA PRO A 128 -7.57 -4.36 -7.79
C PRO A 128 -6.86 -4.09 -6.46
N SER A 129 -6.12 -5.08 -5.97
CA SER A 129 -5.34 -4.95 -4.72
C SER A 129 -4.03 -4.18 -4.96
N ILE A 130 -4.00 -2.91 -4.55
CA ILE A 130 -2.83 -2.03 -4.66
C ILE A 130 -2.28 -1.74 -3.25
N PHE A 131 -0.98 -1.96 -3.07
CA PHE A 131 -0.29 -1.77 -1.80
C PHE A 131 0.77 -0.67 -1.91
N LYS A 132 0.85 0.24 -0.93
CA LYS A 132 1.98 1.18 -0.84
C LYS A 132 3.12 0.53 -0.09
N LEU A 133 4.35 0.63 -0.62
CA LEU A 133 5.54 0.12 0.05
C LEU A 133 5.76 0.77 1.42
N ALA A 134 5.42 2.05 1.57
CA ALA A 134 5.50 2.76 2.84
C ALA A 134 4.62 2.12 3.92
N ASP A 135 3.40 1.73 3.56
CA ASP A 135 2.44 1.11 4.47
C ASP A 135 2.87 -0.31 4.84
N LEU A 136 3.31 -1.10 3.85
CA LEU A 136 3.87 -2.43 4.10
C LEU A 136 5.12 -2.37 4.99
N THR A 137 5.98 -1.37 4.79
CA THR A 137 7.16 -1.15 5.64
C THR A 137 6.76 -0.82 7.07
N LYS A 138 5.73 0.01 7.24
CA LYS A 138 5.19 0.37 8.56
C LYS A 138 4.62 -0.86 9.28
N LEU A 139 3.79 -1.64 8.59
CA LEU A 139 3.23 -2.89 9.13
C LEU A 139 4.34 -3.87 9.55
N TYR A 140 5.36 -4.03 8.70
CA TYR A 140 6.49 -4.90 9.00
C TYR A 140 7.27 -4.45 10.24
N LYS A 141 7.56 -3.15 10.36
CA LYS A 141 8.23 -2.58 11.53
C LYS A 141 7.40 -2.78 12.80
N GLN A 142 6.12 -2.46 12.76
CA GLN A 142 5.20 -2.65 13.89
C GLN A 142 5.16 -4.11 14.35
N ARG A 143 5.17 -5.05 13.40
CA ARG A 143 5.18 -6.47 13.75
C ARG A 143 6.51 -6.91 14.37
N LEU A 144 7.64 -6.41 13.89
CA LEU A 144 8.95 -6.66 14.50
C LEU A 144 9.05 -6.11 15.93
N GLU A 145 8.50 -4.93 16.19
CA GLU A 145 8.45 -4.33 17.54
C GLU A 145 7.62 -5.20 18.50
N GLN A 146 6.49 -5.74 18.05
CA GLN A 146 5.67 -6.70 18.82
C GLN A 146 6.41 -8.01 19.10
N LEU A 147 7.26 -8.45 18.17
CA LEU A 147 8.17 -9.59 18.34
C LEU A 147 9.46 -9.21 19.07
N GLY A 148 9.49 -8.08 19.78
CA GLY A 148 10.60 -7.69 20.67
C GLY A 148 11.86 -7.15 20.00
N VAL A 149 11.83 -6.83 18.69
CA VAL A 149 12.95 -6.21 17.98
C VAL A 149 12.82 -4.68 18.06
N ASN A 150 13.63 -4.04 18.90
CA ASN A 150 13.59 -2.59 19.13
C ASN A 150 15.01 -1.97 19.12
N PRO A 151 15.33 -1.03 18.19
CA PRO A 151 14.54 -0.62 17.02
C PRO A 151 14.62 -1.63 15.87
N PRO A 152 13.55 -1.79 15.06
CA PRO A 152 13.59 -2.62 13.87
C PRO A 152 14.41 -1.95 12.75
N ASP A 153 15.44 -2.66 12.28
CA ASP A 153 16.27 -2.22 11.16
C ASP A 153 15.68 -2.76 9.85
N VAL A 154 14.85 -1.93 9.20
CA VAL A 154 14.14 -2.29 7.97
C VAL A 154 14.44 -1.26 6.89
N HIS A 155 15.09 -1.74 5.81
CA HIS A 155 15.30 -0.97 4.60
C HIS A 155 14.15 -1.22 3.60
N PRO A 156 13.37 -0.20 3.20
CA PRO A 156 12.21 -0.36 2.32
C PRO A 156 12.53 -1.06 1.00
N THR A 157 13.63 -0.69 0.35
CA THR A 157 14.05 -1.30 -0.93
C THR A 157 14.34 -2.80 -0.78
N ARG A 158 15.04 -3.21 0.29
CA ARG A 158 15.32 -4.64 0.53
C ARG A 158 14.05 -5.41 0.85
N LEU A 159 13.13 -4.81 1.60
CA LEU A 159 11.81 -5.41 1.86
C LEU A 159 11.04 -5.61 0.55
N LYS A 160 10.97 -4.58 -0.30
CA LYS A 160 10.38 -4.65 -1.63
C LYS A 160 10.98 -5.78 -2.45
N ASP A 161 12.31 -5.85 -2.56
CA ASP A 161 12.98 -6.87 -3.36
C ASP A 161 12.70 -8.30 -2.84
N ARG A 162 12.64 -8.49 -1.50
CA ARG A 162 12.22 -9.76 -0.91
C ARG A 162 10.76 -10.10 -1.19
N LEU A 163 9.86 -9.13 -1.12
CA LEU A 163 8.44 -9.33 -1.42
C LEU A 163 8.26 -9.76 -2.88
N LEU A 164 8.90 -9.06 -3.82
CA LEU A 164 8.86 -9.40 -5.25
C LEU A 164 9.46 -10.77 -5.54
N PHE A 165 10.49 -11.18 -4.79
CA PHE A 165 11.09 -12.51 -4.91
C PHE A 165 10.17 -13.64 -4.42
N HIS A 166 9.45 -13.43 -3.31
CA HIS A 166 8.62 -14.46 -2.68
C HIS A 166 7.16 -14.50 -3.16
N ILE A 167 6.65 -13.42 -3.75
CA ILE A 167 5.26 -13.31 -4.20
C ILE A 167 5.23 -13.30 -5.73
N PRO A 168 4.86 -14.43 -6.37
CA PRO A 168 4.78 -14.50 -7.83
C PRO A 168 3.77 -13.49 -8.38
N LYS A 169 4.08 -12.92 -9.55
CA LYS A 169 3.23 -11.94 -10.27
C LYS A 169 3.00 -10.61 -9.55
N LEU A 170 3.57 -10.39 -8.37
CA LEU A 170 3.61 -9.07 -7.74
C LEU A 170 4.65 -8.22 -8.47
N GLN A 171 4.26 -7.01 -8.88
CA GLN A 171 5.14 -6.06 -9.57
C GLN A 171 5.16 -4.74 -8.80
N ALA A 172 6.25 -3.99 -8.94
CA ALA A 172 6.42 -2.68 -8.31
C ALA A 172 6.41 -1.56 -9.35
N TYR A 173 5.67 -0.49 -9.05
CA TYR A 173 5.51 0.70 -9.89
C TYR A 173 5.93 1.94 -9.12
N CYS A 174 6.85 2.71 -9.69
CA CYS A 174 7.26 3.98 -9.12
C CYS A 174 6.34 5.08 -9.62
N GLN A 175 5.68 5.78 -8.69
CA GLN A 175 4.87 6.97 -8.97
C GLN A 175 5.44 8.15 -8.18
N GLY A 176 6.35 8.88 -8.80
CA GLY A 176 7.05 9.99 -8.15
C GLY A 176 7.88 9.49 -6.95
N ARG A 177 7.49 9.88 -5.74
CA ARG A 177 8.16 9.46 -4.49
C ARG A 177 7.62 8.14 -3.91
N ASP A 178 6.45 7.70 -4.38
CA ASP A 178 5.79 6.51 -3.87
C ASP A 178 6.13 5.28 -4.71
N VAL A 179 6.23 4.15 -4.04
CA VAL A 179 6.36 2.83 -4.67
C VAL A 179 5.10 2.04 -4.37
N LEU A 180 4.35 1.72 -5.41
CA LEU A 180 3.14 0.90 -5.37
C LEU A 180 3.48 -0.53 -5.76
N LEU A 181 2.84 -1.51 -5.13
CA LEU A 181 2.91 -2.90 -5.49
C LEU A 181 1.51 -3.36 -5.91
N ALA A 182 1.41 -4.04 -7.04
CA ALA A 182 0.17 -4.57 -7.56
C ALA A 182 0.44 -5.89 -8.29
N PHE A 183 -0.57 -6.76 -8.36
CA PHE A 183 -0.44 -7.98 -9.14
C PHE A 183 -0.63 -7.70 -10.62
N GLU A 184 0.11 -8.42 -11.46
CA GLU A 184 0.05 -8.27 -12.92
C GLU A 184 -1.37 -8.41 -13.48
N THR A 185 -2.16 -9.33 -12.91
CA THR A 185 -3.56 -9.57 -13.28
C THR A 185 -4.47 -8.38 -13.05
N ASP A 186 -4.10 -7.50 -12.12
CA ASP A 186 -4.96 -6.45 -11.60
C ASP A 186 -4.65 -5.11 -12.30
N ILE A 187 -3.53 -5.01 -13.02
CA ILE A 187 -3.15 -3.79 -13.75
C ILE A 187 -4.09 -3.52 -14.91
N ALA A 188 -4.48 -4.56 -15.64
CA ALA A 188 -5.37 -4.43 -16.79
C ALA A 188 -6.76 -3.91 -16.37
N SER A 189 -7.28 -4.34 -15.22
CA SER A 189 -8.55 -3.83 -14.69
C SER A 189 -8.42 -2.37 -14.24
N VAL A 190 -7.34 -2.00 -13.53
CA VAL A 190 -7.05 -0.60 -13.14
C VAL A 190 -6.98 0.31 -14.37
N LEU A 191 -6.23 -0.10 -15.41
CA LEU A 191 -6.07 0.68 -16.63
C LEU A 191 -7.39 0.83 -17.40
N SER A 192 -8.17 -0.24 -17.47
CA SER A 192 -9.51 -0.21 -18.09
C SER A 192 -10.43 0.77 -17.36
N GLU A 193 -10.43 0.75 -16.03
CA GLU A 193 -11.26 1.64 -15.22
C GLU A 193 -10.80 3.10 -15.34
N ALA A 194 -9.49 3.37 -15.28
CA ALA A 194 -8.93 4.70 -15.53
C ALA A 194 -9.29 5.23 -16.93
N SER A 195 -9.33 4.35 -17.95
CA SER A 195 -9.78 4.71 -19.30
C SER A 195 -11.23 5.17 -19.33
N ARG A 196 -12.14 4.52 -18.57
CA ARG A 196 -13.56 4.92 -18.51
C ARG A 196 -13.75 6.32 -17.92
N TYR A 197 -12.97 6.67 -16.89
CA TYR A 197 -12.96 8.04 -16.36
C TYR A 197 -12.36 9.03 -17.35
N GLY A 198 -11.32 8.62 -18.10
CA GLY A 198 -10.80 9.39 -19.22
C GLY A 198 -11.90 9.74 -20.23
N ASP A 199 -12.62 8.74 -20.72
CA ASP A 199 -13.67 8.92 -21.74
C ASP A 199 -14.79 9.85 -21.28
N THR A 200 -15.21 9.76 -20.01
CA THR A 200 -16.23 10.67 -19.45
C THR A 200 -15.74 12.11 -19.33
N ILE A 201 -14.46 12.33 -18.97
CA ILE A 201 -13.84 13.66 -18.96
C ILE A 201 -13.71 14.22 -20.39
N HIS A 202 -13.32 13.39 -21.37
CA HIS A 202 -13.26 13.81 -22.77
C HIS A 202 -14.63 14.19 -23.30
N LEU A 203 -15.69 13.44 -22.95
CA LEU A 203 -17.06 13.78 -23.31
C LEU A 203 -17.51 15.10 -22.69
N ALA A 204 -17.19 15.35 -21.41
CA ALA A 204 -17.49 16.62 -20.76
C ALA A 204 -16.80 17.80 -21.46
N LYS A 205 -15.51 17.65 -21.82
CA LYS A 205 -14.76 18.66 -22.57
C LYS A 205 -15.32 18.91 -23.96
N ALA A 206 -15.67 17.84 -24.69
CA ALA A 206 -16.30 17.96 -26.00
C ALA A 206 -17.63 18.73 -25.90
N GLY A 207 -18.45 18.41 -24.89
CA GLY A 207 -19.68 19.12 -24.61
C GLY A 207 -19.46 20.60 -24.27
N GLU A 208 -18.43 20.92 -23.50
CA GLU A 208 -18.05 22.31 -23.16
C GLU A 208 -17.64 23.11 -24.39
N ILE A 209 -16.79 22.54 -25.27
CA ILE A 209 -16.34 23.16 -26.52
C ILE A 209 -17.54 23.44 -27.43
N ILE A 210 -18.34 22.41 -27.73
CA ILE A 210 -19.50 22.52 -28.63
C ILE A 210 -20.49 23.55 -28.09
N ARG A 211 -20.76 23.52 -26.78
CA ARG A 211 -21.66 24.47 -26.14
C ARG A 211 -21.12 25.89 -26.17
N GLY A 212 -19.81 26.08 -25.98
CA GLY A 212 -19.15 27.38 -26.12
C GLY A 212 -19.38 27.98 -27.51
N ASP A 213 -19.14 27.19 -28.55
CA ASP A 213 -19.28 27.63 -29.95
C ASP A 213 -20.74 27.96 -30.30
N ILE A 214 -21.69 27.10 -29.89
CA ILE A 214 -23.13 27.34 -30.05
C ILE A 214 -23.56 28.66 -29.40
N LEU A 215 -23.06 28.95 -28.21
CA LEU A 215 -23.46 30.15 -27.46
C LEU A 215 -22.80 31.43 -28.00
N CYS A 216 -21.65 31.33 -28.66
CA CYS A 216 -20.97 32.45 -29.30
C CYS A 216 -21.60 32.83 -30.64
N GLN A 217 -22.14 31.86 -31.39
CA GLN A 217 -22.78 32.12 -32.68
C GLN A 217 -24.17 32.74 -32.51
N LYS A 218 -24.39 33.90 -33.13
CA LYS A 218 -25.69 34.57 -33.24
C LYS A 218 -26.23 34.39 -34.66
N SER A 219 -27.38 33.77 -34.79
CA SER A 219 -28.02 33.53 -36.08
C SER A 219 -28.88 34.74 -36.43
N ASN A 220 -28.36 35.67 -37.22
CA ASN A 220 -29.19 36.77 -37.75
C ASN A 220 -29.93 36.25 -38.98
N PHE A 221 -31.19 35.84 -38.81
CA PHE A 221 -32.06 35.53 -39.95
C PHE A 221 -32.37 36.83 -40.71
N SER A 222 -31.58 37.14 -41.75
CA SER A 222 -31.98 38.13 -42.75
C SER A 222 -32.95 37.42 -43.70
N SER A 223 -34.25 37.63 -43.49
CA SER A 223 -35.47 37.39 -44.30
C SER A 223 -35.44 36.84 -45.76
N ASN A 224 -34.33 36.36 -46.30
CA ASN A 224 -34.12 35.85 -47.64
C ASN A 224 -33.66 34.39 -47.55
N PHE A 225 -34.39 33.51 -48.22
CA PHE A 225 -34.09 32.09 -48.35
C PHE A 225 -33.01 31.89 -49.43
N HIS A 226 -31.75 32.23 -49.13
CA HIS A 226 -30.63 31.83 -49.98
C HIS A 226 -30.12 30.45 -49.57
N ASP A 227 -29.80 29.60 -50.55
CA ASP A 227 -29.31 28.21 -50.37
C ASP A 227 -28.09 28.12 -49.43
N LYS A 228 -27.23 29.15 -49.45
CA LYS A 228 -26.04 29.26 -48.58
C LYS A 228 -26.34 29.61 -47.11
N GLY A 229 -27.58 29.98 -46.80
CA GLY A 229 -27.98 30.37 -45.44
C GLY A 229 -28.04 29.19 -44.47
N LEU A 230 -28.34 27.99 -44.96
CA LEU A 230 -28.40 26.76 -44.16
C LEU A 230 -27.01 26.30 -43.71
N GLU A 231 -26.01 26.40 -44.59
CA GLU A 231 -24.64 25.98 -44.31
C GLU A 231 -23.93 26.89 -43.31
N GLN A 232 -24.33 28.16 -43.23
CA GLN A 232 -23.76 29.17 -42.31
C GLN A 232 -24.54 29.29 -40.99
N ALA A 233 -25.67 28.60 -40.84
CA ALA A 233 -26.55 28.73 -39.68
C ALA A 233 -26.00 28.06 -38.41
N VAL A 234 -25.06 27.12 -38.56
CA VAL A 234 -24.61 26.20 -37.50
C VAL A 234 -23.10 26.33 -37.26
N PRO A 235 -22.61 26.19 -36.01
CA PRO A 235 -21.18 26.13 -35.74
C PRO A 235 -20.53 24.90 -36.41
N PRO A 236 -19.38 25.04 -37.09
CA PRO A 236 -18.69 23.91 -37.71
C PRO A 236 -18.36 22.77 -36.75
N SER A 237 -18.04 23.09 -35.48
CA SER A 237 -17.76 22.08 -34.44
C SER A 237 -18.99 21.25 -34.08
N LEU A 238 -20.18 21.87 -34.03
CA LEU A 238 -21.44 21.17 -33.81
C LEU A 238 -21.79 20.28 -35.00
N LEU A 239 -21.69 20.82 -36.22
CA LEU A 239 -21.95 20.04 -37.43
C LEU A 239 -21.01 18.83 -37.52
N GLN A 240 -19.71 19.05 -37.31
CA GLN A 240 -18.73 17.97 -37.31
C GLN A 240 -19.06 16.92 -36.23
N PHE A 241 -19.49 17.34 -35.03
CA PHE A 241 -19.90 16.41 -33.98
C PHE A 241 -21.10 15.55 -34.40
N VAL A 242 -22.13 16.15 -35.01
CA VAL A 242 -23.29 15.42 -35.52
C VAL A 242 -22.87 14.44 -36.63
N CYS A 243 -22.05 14.89 -37.60
CA CYS A 243 -21.52 14.01 -38.64
C CYS A 243 -20.69 12.85 -38.04
N MET A 244 -19.93 13.07 -36.96
CA MET A 244 -19.19 12.00 -36.28
C MET A 244 -20.13 10.99 -35.60
N VAL A 245 -21.30 11.43 -35.11
CA VAL A 245 -22.31 10.58 -34.48
C VAL A 245 -23.11 9.79 -35.53
N GLU A 246 -23.55 10.42 -36.62
CA GLU A 246 -24.36 9.76 -37.66
C GLU A 246 -23.52 8.86 -38.56
N HIS A 247 -22.30 9.29 -38.91
CA HIS A 247 -21.49 8.65 -39.94
C HIS A 247 -20.23 7.95 -39.41
N GLY A 248 -19.83 8.19 -38.16
CA GLY A 248 -18.62 7.66 -37.54
C GLY A 248 -17.48 8.68 -37.48
N ALA A 249 -16.61 8.58 -36.47
CA ALA A 249 -15.61 9.60 -36.15
C ALA A 249 -14.32 9.55 -37.00
N ASP A 250 -14.17 8.55 -37.88
CA ASP A 250 -12.96 8.36 -38.67
C ASP A 250 -12.99 9.12 -40.02
N ILE A 251 -11.80 9.45 -40.53
CA ILE A 251 -11.66 10.25 -41.75
C ILE A 251 -12.25 9.56 -43.01
N LYS A 252 -12.26 8.23 -43.09
CA LYS A 252 -12.76 7.53 -44.28
C LYS A 252 -14.29 7.61 -44.32
N SER A 253 -14.94 7.46 -43.17
CA SER A 253 -16.39 7.60 -43.06
C SER A 253 -16.83 9.02 -43.37
N GLN A 254 -16.11 10.03 -42.88
CA GLN A 254 -16.39 11.45 -43.17
C GLN A 254 -16.19 11.79 -44.65
N LEU A 255 -15.13 11.28 -45.31
CA LEU A 255 -14.90 11.49 -46.74
C LEU A 255 -15.98 10.83 -47.63
N LYS A 256 -16.54 9.70 -47.18
CA LYS A 256 -17.56 8.96 -47.94
C LYS A 256 -18.92 9.65 -47.87
N ASN A 257 -19.33 10.10 -46.68
CA ASN A 257 -20.69 10.56 -46.44
C ASN A 257 -20.81 12.09 -46.50
N GLY A 258 -19.78 12.83 -46.08
CA GLY A 258 -19.83 14.28 -45.94
C GLY A 258 -20.90 14.75 -44.95
N ALA A 259 -21.19 16.05 -44.96
CA ALA A 259 -22.33 16.62 -44.23
C ALA A 259 -23.59 16.55 -45.09
N SER A 260 -24.63 15.87 -44.58
CA SER A 260 -25.92 15.73 -45.23
C SER A 260 -26.90 16.84 -44.79
N LYS A 261 -28.05 16.95 -45.48
CA LYS A 261 -29.12 17.86 -45.05
C LYS A 261 -29.70 17.47 -43.68
N SER A 262 -29.68 16.18 -43.32
CA SER A 262 -30.11 15.71 -42.00
C SER A 262 -29.15 16.18 -40.91
N ASP A 263 -27.83 16.12 -41.14
CA ASP A 263 -26.82 16.60 -40.19
C ASP A 263 -27.04 18.08 -39.86
N PHE A 264 -27.30 18.90 -40.88
CA PHE A 264 -27.60 20.32 -40.70
C PHE A 264 -28.90 20.54 -39.91
N ALA A 265 -29.96 19.79 -40.21
CA ALA A 265 -31.23 19.91 -39.50
C ALA A 265 -31.09 19.53 -38.03
N VAL A 266 -30.42 18.41 -37.72
CA VAL A 266 -30.16 17.95 -36.35
C VAL A 266 -29.30 18.98 -35.60
N SER A 267 -28.27 19.51 -36.24
CA SER A 267 -27.41 20.52 -35.64
C SER A 267 -28.17 21.82 -35.33
N GLN A 268 -29.03 22.30 -36.22
CA GLN A 268 -29.88 23.48 -35.97
C GLN A 268 -30.84 23.24 -34.80
N LEU A 269 -31.40 22.03 -34.67
CA LEU A 269 -32.26 21.67 -33.54
C LEU A 269 -31.49 21.64 -32.22
N LEU A 270 -30.26 21.09 -32.21
CA LEU A 270 -29.41 21.10 -31.02
C LEU A 270 -29.03 22.53 -30.62
N GLN A 271 -28.71 23.38 -31.60
CA GLN A 271 -28.41 24.80 -31.39
C GLN A 271 -29.61 25.56 -30.80
N TYR A 272 -30.82 25.34 -31.33
CA TYR A 272 -32.06 25.95 -30.81
C TYR A 272 -32.35 25.59 -29.36
N ASN A 273 -32.11 24.32 -28.99
CA ASN A 273 -32.35 23.80 -27.65
C ASN A 273 -31.22 24.14 -26.66
N CYS A 274 -30.13 24.75 -27.10
CA CYS A 274 -29.01 25.14 -26.25
C CYS A 274 -29.21 26.56 -25.68
N PHE A 275 -29.24 26.68 -24.34
CA PHE A 275 -29.43 27.94 -23.62
C PHE A 275 -28.25 28.27 -22.71
N ALA A 276 -27.91 29.55 -22.50
CA ALA A 276 -26.69 29.96 -21.80
C ALA A 276 -26.73 29.76 -20.27
N LYS A 277 -27.89 29.99 -19.61
CA LYS A 277 -28.06 29.84 -18.16
C LYS A 277 -29.47 29.35 -17.81
N TYR A 278 -29.54 28.39 -16.91
CA TYR A 278 -30.80 28.01 -16.24
C TYR A 278 -31.14 29.12 -15.23
N LYS A 279 -32.37 29.66 -15.27
CA LYS A 279 -32.89 30.54 -14.22
C LYS A 279 -33.92 29.73 -13.43
N GLU A 280 -33.61 29.39 -12.18
CA GLU A 280 -34.45 28.58 -11.28
C GLU A 280 -35.87 29.12 -11.05
N VAL A 281 -36.12 30.40 -11.36
CA VAL A 281 -37.29 31.13 -10.86
C VAL A 281 -38.34 31.42 -11.95
N THR A 282 -38.13 31.00 -13.20
CA THR A 282 -39.05 31.35 -14.28
C THR A 282 -39.37 30.17 -15.18
N ASP A 283 -40.66 29.89 -15.39
CA ASP A 283 -41.26 28.96 -16.36
C ASP A 283 -41.02 29.40 -17.84
N VAL A 284 -39.83 29.91 -18.12
CA VAL A 284 -39.47 30.40 -19.45
C VAL A 284 -38.99 29.22 -20.28
N HIS A 285 -39.59 29.11 -21.47
CA HIS A 285 -39.34 28.04 -22.41
C HIS A 285 -37.83 27.89 -22.70
N ARG A 286 -37.37 26.64 -22.79
CA ARG A 286 -35.93 26.23 -22.87
C ARG A 286 -35.19 26.67 -24.14
N HIS A 287 -35.77 27.51 -25.00
CA HIS A 287 -35.23 27.84 -26.31
C HIS A 287 -34.81 29.32 -26.43
N SER A 288 -33.81 29.59 -27.26
CA SER A 288 -33.34 30.95 -27.58
C SER A 288 -34.02 31.46 -28.85
N LYS A 289 -34.75 32.59 -28.75
CA LYS A 289 -35.34 33.27 -29.91
C LYS A 289 -34.28 33.73 -30.93
N ASP A 290 -33.08 34.07 -30.45
CA ASP A 290 -31.94 34.49 -31.28
C ASP A 290 -31.30 33.33 -32.07
N ARG A 291 -31.79 32.10 -31.88
CA ARG A 291 -31.29 30.86 -32.50
C ARG A 291 -32.44 29.97 -32.98
N GLU A 292 -33.57 30.57 -33.37
CA GLU A 292 -34.69 29.84 -33.94
C GLU A 292 -34.25 29.02 -35.17
N PRO A 293 -34.67 27.74 -35.28
CA PRO A 293 -34.32 26.90 -36.42
C PRO A 293 -34.92 27.53 -37.67
N HIS A 294 -34.25 27.33 -38.81
CA HIS A 294 -34.71 27.92 -40.07
C HIS A 294 -36.15 27.47 -40.38
N PHE A 295 -36.97 28.38 -40.93
CA PHE A 295 -38.41 28.15 -41.19
C PHE A 295 -38.66 26.81 -41.93
N ALA A 296 -37.80 26.47 -42.89
CA ALA A 296 -37.87 25.22 -43.65
C ALA A 296 -37.73 23.95 -42.78
N VAL A 297 -36.91 23.99 -41.72
CA VAL A 297 -36.74 22.89 -40.76
C VAL A 297 -37.99 22.75 -39.88
N TYR A 298 -38.46 23.88 -39.34
CA TYR A 298 -39.65 23.92 -38.50
C TYR A 298 -40.90 23.44 -39.26
N MET A 299 -41.11 23.95 -40.48
CA MET A 299 -42.25 23.58 -41.32
C MET A 299 -42.24 22.11 -41.70
N GLY A 300 -41.09 21.57 -42.11
CA GLY A 300 -40.95 20.14 -42.41
C GLY A 300 -41.36 19.26 -41.22
N MET A 301 -40.84 19.57 -40.03
CA MET A 301 -41.16 18.83 -38.81
C MET A 301 -42.62 18.95 -38.38
N TYR A 302 -43.15 20.17 -38.40
CA TYR A 302 -44.52 20.44 -37.96
C TYR A 302 -45.55 19.75 -38.87
N VAL A 303 -45.40 19.89 -40.19
CA VAL A 303 -46.28 19.27 -41.17
C VAL A 303 -46.19 17.75 -41.07
N PHE A 304 -44.99 17.18 -40.93
CA PHE A 304 -44.83 15.74 -40.80
C PHE A 304 -45.45 15.21 -39.49
N ALA A 305 -45.24 15.90 -38.37
CA ALA A 305 -45.81 15.51 -37.08
C ALA A 305 -47.35 15.50 -37.11
N LYS A 306 -47.96 16.46 -37.80
CA LYS A 306 -49.42 16.58 -37.93
C LYS A 306 -50.04 15.62 -38.94
N THR A 307 -49.36 15.37 -40.06
CA THR A 307 -49.95 14.62 -41.18
C THR A 307 -49.45 13.19 -41.28
N ARG A 308 -48.25 12.89 -40.78
CA ARG A 308 -47.50 11.64 -40.98
C ARG A 308 -47.35 11.25 -42.45
N LYS A 309 -47.48 12.20 -43.38
CA LYS A 309 -47.46 11.98 -44.83
C LYS A 309 -46.14 12.46 -45.42
N ARG A 310 -45.27 11.51 -45.77
CA ARG A 310 -43.97 11.77 -46.39
C ARG A 310 -44.08 12.50 -47.74
N GLN A 311 -45.05 12.12 -48.58
CA GLN A 311 -45.31 12.76 -49.89
C GLN A 311 -45.56 14.28 -49.79
N ILE A 312 -46.15 14.74 -48.69
CA ILE A 312 -46.38 16.18 -48.48
C ILE A 312 -45.06 16.89 -48.19
N ILE A 313 -44.15 16.25 -47.45
CA ILE A 313 -42.83 16.81 -47.15
C ILE A 313 -41.94 16.84 -48.38
N GLU A 314 -41.99 15.78 -49.20
CA GLU A 314 -41.26 15.74 -50.49
C GLU A 314 -41.75 16.85 -51.42
N MET A 315 -43.06 17.03 -51.56
CA MET A 315 -43.63 18.12 -52.35
C MET A 315 -43.25 19.51 -51.80
N LEU A 316 -43.28 19.71 -50.48
CA LEU A 316 -42.82 20.96 -49.87
C LEU A 316 -41.31 21.18 -50.07
N HIS A 317 -40.51 20.12 -50.06
CA HIS A 317 -39.08 20.20 -50.33
C HIS A 317 -38.79 20.59 -51.78
N GLU A 318 -39.44 19.94 -52.74
CA GLU A 318 -39.32 20.24 -54.17
C GLU A 318 -39.64 21.70 -54.50
N ASN A 319 -40.51 22.34 -53.70
CA ASN A 319 -40.89 23.73 -53.84
C ASN A 319 -40.06 24.69 -52.95
N GLY A 320 -39.02 24.20 -52.27
CA GLY A 320 -38.14 25.01 -51.42
C GLY A 320 -38.77 25.48 -50.09
N LEU A 321 -39.89 24.88 -49.70
CA LEU A 321 -40.67 25.28 -48.51
C LEU A 321 -40.33 24.45 -47.26
N SER A 322 -39.66 23.29 -47.42
CA SER A 322 -39.17 22.47 -46.30
C SER A 322 -37.87 21.74 -46.62
N ILE A 323 -37.25 21.17 -45.58
CA ILE A 323 -36.19 20.17 -45.73
C ILE A 323 -36.78 18.79 -46.05
N SER A 324 -36.05 17.98 -46.83
CA SER A 324 -36.32 16.54 -46.93
C SER A 324 -35.61 15.77 -45.82
N TYR A 325 -36.12 14.58 -45.50
CA TYR A 325 -35.56 13.64 -44.53
C TYR A 325 -34.72 12.52 -45.19
N ASP A 326 -34.47 12.63 -46.50
CA ASP A 326 -33.57 11.74 -47.24
C ASP A 326 -32.14 12.27 -47.26
#